data_AF-A0A660ZK21-F1
#
_entry.id   AF-A0A660ZK21-F1
#
_cell.length_a   1.000
_cell.length_b   1.000
_cell.length_c   1.000
_cell.angle_alpha   90.00
_cell.angle_beta   90.00
_cell.angle_gamma   90.00
#
_symmetry.space_group_name_H-M   'P 1'
#
loop_
_entity.id
_entity.type
_entity.pdbx_description
1 polymer ?
#
loop_
_entity_poly.entity_id
_entity_poly.type
_entity_poly.pdbx_seq_one_letter_code
_entity_poly.pdbx_strand_id
1 'polypeptide(L)' 'MERFTVEQIWEIFPNKYEAIVVAAKEARRLARIARERKIKYSEKPTILALEKLLKGEIKYKKLPTAPGK' A
#
# COMPACT_ATOMS: atom_id res chain seq x y z
N MET A 1 7.82 -17.37 0.70
CA MET A 1 6.98 -16.18 0.45
C MET A 1 5.58 -16.56 0.86
N GLU A 2 5.06 -15.97 1.92
CA GLU A 2 3.69 -16.23 2.34
C GLU A 2 2.77 -15.69 1.24
N ARG A 3 1.93 -16.56 0.66
CA ARG A 3 1.06 -16.18 -0.44
C ARG A 3 -0.12 -15.42 0.16
N PHE A 4 -0.05 -14.10 0.16
CA PHE A 4 -1.19 -13.29 0.56
C PHE A 4 -2.26 -13.33 -0.53
N THR A 5 -3.51 -13.40 -0.10
CA THR A 5 -4.66 -13.43 -0.99
C THR A 5 -5.46 -12.13 -0.85
N VAL A 6 -6.27 -11.82 -1.85
CA VAL A 6 -7.04 -10.56 -1.86
C VAL A 6 -8.12 -10.58 -0.79
N GLU A 7 -8.57 -11.78 -0.42
CA GLU A 7 -9.58 -12.05 0.61
C GLU A 7 -9.12 -11.57 1.98
N GLN A 8 -7.82 -11.71 2.31
CA GLN A 8 -7.26 -11.22 3.59
C GLN A 8 -7.39 -9.70 3.74
N ILE A 9 -7.38 -8.96 2.62
CA ILE A 9 -7.59 -7.51 2.66
C ILE A 9 -9.03 -7.18 3.08
N TRP A 10 -10.00 -8.03 2.74
CA TRP A 10 -11.41 -7.82 3.05
C TRP A 10 -11.71 -7.99 4.55
N GLU A 11 -10.95 -8.81 5.25
CA GLU A 11 -11.09 -9.00 6.69
C GLU A 11 -10.58 -7.78 7.50
N ILE A 12 -9.59 -7.06 6.96
CA ILE A 12 -8.89 -5.98 7.67
C ILE A 12 -9.46 -4.60 7.28
N PHE A 13 -9.88 -4.42 6.02
CA PHE A 13 -10.32 -3.14 5.50
C PHE A 13 -11.81 -3.14 5.15
N PRO A 14 -12.63 -2.28 5.77
CA PRO A 14 -14.05 -2.14 5.45
C PRO A 14 -14.33 -1.79 3.98
N ASN A 15 -13.39 -1.07 3.34
CA ASN A 15 -13.48 -0.71 1.94
C ASN A 15 -12.27 -1.25 1.16
N LYS A 16 -12.52 -2.29 0.37
CA LYS A 16 -11.52 -2.93 -0.50
C LYS A 16 -10.85 -1.98 -1.49
N TYR A 17 -11.59 -1.02 -2.05
CA TYR A 17 -11.04 -0.06 -3.00
C TYR A 17 -10.10 0.93 -2.32
N GLU A 18 -10.47 1.37 -1.12
CA GLU A 18 -9.60 2.23 -0.31
C GLU A 18 -8.31 1.51 0.07
N ALA A 19 -8.40 0.23 0.45
CA ALA A 19 -7.23 -0.60 0.75
C ALA A 19 -6.24 -0.66 -0.44
N ILE A 20 -6.75 -0.87 -1.66
CA ILE A 20 -5.94 -0.87 -2.88
C ILE A 20 -5.31 0.50 -3.14
N VAL A 21 -6.06 1.59 -2.93
CA VAL A 21 -5.52 2.95 -3.08
C VAL A 21 -4.39 3.21 -2.08
N VAL A 22 -4.52 2.77 -0.84
CA VAL A 22 -3.49 2.89 0.20
C VAL A 22 -2.24 2.10 -0.20
N ALA A 23 -2.38 0.82 -0.58
CA ALA A 23 -1.27 0.00 -1.04
C ALA A 23 -0.57 0.60 -2.27
N ALA A 24 -1.33 1.09 -3.26
CA ALA A 24 -0.78 1.70 -4.46
C ALA A 24 0.04 2.97 -4.14
N LYS A 25 -0.43 3.80 -3.20
CA LYS A 25 0.31 4.99 -2.75
C LYS A 25 1.60 4.58 -2.02
N GLU A 26 1.56 3.58 -1.17
CA GLU A 26 2.75 3.07 -0.48
C GLU A 26 3.76 2.45 -1.46
N ALA A 27 3.30 1.68 -2.44
CA ALA A 27 4.14 1.12 -3.49
C ALA A 27 4.88 2.21 -4.29
N ARG A 28 4.17 3.31 -4.64
CA ARG A 28 4.78 4.48 -5.29
C ARG A 28 5.82 5.15 -4.39
N ARG A 29 5.54 5.27 -3.08
CA ARG A 29 6.48 5.82 -2.11
C ARG A 29 7.76 4.98 -2.03
N LEU A 30 7.62 3.66 -1.95
CA LEU A 30 8.76 2.72 -1.95
C LEU A 30 9.55 2.83 -3.26
N ALA A 31 8.89 2.78 -4.42
CA ALA A 31 9.56 2.91 -5.71
C ALA A 31 10.34 4.23 -5.85
N ARG A 32 9.80 5.33 -5.32
CA ARG A 32 10.50 6.62 -5.27
C ARG A 32 11.74 6.55 -4.39
N ILE A 33 11.63 6.00 -3.18
CA ILE A 33 12.77 5.84 -2.26
C ILE A 33 13.87 4.96 -2.87
N ALA A 34 13.50 3.85 -3.52
CA ALA A 34 14.45 2.99 -4.22
C ALA A 34 15.27 3.76 -5.25
N ARG A 35 14.59 4.59 -6.05
CA ARG A 35 15.23 5.42 -7.07
C ARG A 35 16.14 6.49 -6.47
N GLU A 36 15.62 7.25 -5.50
CA GLU A 36 16.34 8.37 -4.87
C GLU A 36 17.59 7.89 -4.11
N ARG A 37 17.46 6.78 -3.38
CA ARG A 37 18.55 6.23 -2.55
C ARG A 37 19.41 5.20 -3.29
N LYS A 38 19.12 4.94 -4.57
CA LYS A 38 19.78 3.90 -5.38
C LYS A 38 19.83 2.53 -4.69
N ILE A 39 18.77 2.20 -3.94
CA ILE A 39 18.64 0.91 -3.25
C ILE A 39 17.76 -0.03 -4.07
N LYS A 40 18.03 -1.33 -3.96
CA LYS A 40 17.18 -2.38 -4.49
C LYS A 40 16.50 -3.09 -3.33
N TYR A 41 15.18 -3.18 -3.38
CA TYR A 41 14.43 -3.99 -2.42
C TYR A 41 14.60 -5.48 -2.72
N SER A 42 14.38 -6.31 -1.69
CA SER A 42 14.30 -7.77 -1.84
C SER A 42 13.17 -8.18 -2.79
N GLU A 43 12.09 -7.40 -2.85
CA GLU A 43 10.91 -7.68 -3.66
C GLU A 43 10.36 -6.45 -4.39
N LYS A 44 9.42 -6.70 -5.31
CA LYS A 44 8.71 -5.62 -6.03
C LYS A 44 8.02 -4.68 -5.03
N PRO A 45 8.10 -3.34 -5.20
CA PRO A 45 7.45 -2.38 -4.30
C PRO A 45 5.95 -2.60 -4.08
N THR A 46 5.25 -3.13 -5.09
CA THR A 46 3.82 -3.47 -5.00
C THR A 46 3.56 -4.60 -4.00
N ILE A 47 4.41 -5.62 -4.00
CA ILE A 47 4.32 -6.78 -3.11
C ILE A 47 4.61 -6.34 -1.67
N LEU A 48 5.70 -5.58 -1.46
CA LEU A 48 6.05 -5.04 -0.15
C LEU A 48 4.96 -4.12 0.42
N ALA A 49 4.31 -3.33 -0.43
CA ALA A 49 3.20 -2.50 0.01
C ALA A 49 1.98 -3.32 0.45
N LEU A 50 1.65 -4.40 -0.25
CA LEU A 50 0.57 -5.30 0.15
C LEU A 50 0.87 -6.02 1.47
N GLU A 51 2.10 -6.50 1.66
CA GLU A 51 2.54 -7.08 2.93
C GLU A 51 2.40 -6.09 4.09
N LYS A 52 2.87 -4.86 3.91
CA LYS A 52 2.75 -3.81 4.93
C LYS A 52 1.29 -3.46 5.22
N LEU A 53 0.43 -3.47 4.20
CA LEU A 53 -0.99 -3.20 4.36
C LEU A 53 -1.64 -4.27 5.25
N LEU A 54 -1.38 -5.55 4.95
CA LEU A 54 -1.93 -6.69 5.70
C LEU A 54 -1.41 -6.74 7.14
N LYS A 55 -0.17 -6.32 7.37
CA LYS A 55 0.41 -6.21 8.73
C LYS A 55 -0.05 -4.96 9.49
N GLY A 56 -0.83 -4.08 8.89
CA GLY A 56 -1.24 -2.81 9.52
C GLY A 56 -0.09 -1.81 9.71
N GLU A 57 1.01 -1.95 8.98
CA GLU A 57 2.22 -1.12 9.11
C GLU A 57 2.11 0.21 8.34
N ILE A 58 1.06 0.39 7.53
CA ILE A 58 0.83 1.62 6.76
C ILE A 58 -0.05 2.57 7.57
N LYS A 59 0.54 3.67 8.04
CA LYS A 59 -0.22 4.78 8.61
C LYS A 59 -0.75 5.67 7.49
N TYR A 60 -2.07 5.82 7.41
CA TYR A 60 -2.72 6.71 6.45
C TYR A 60 -3.87 7.47 7.12
N LYS A 61 -4.18 8.65 6.59
CA LYS A 61 -5.35 9.44 6.98
C LYS A 61 -6.07 9.86 5.70
N LYS A 62 -7.37 9.60 5.65
CA LYS A 62 -8.23 10.11 4.58
C LYS A 62 -8.44 11.60 4.82
N LEU A 63 -7.92 12.42 3.91
CA LEU A 63 -8.20 13.85 3.92
C LEU A 63 -9.56 14.07 3.24
N PRO A 64 -10.36 15.05 3.70
CA PRO A 64 -11.56 15.43 2.99
C PRO A 64 -11.16 15.84 1.56
N THR A 65 -11.76 15.20 0.57
CA THR A 65 -11.66 15.67 -0.81
C THR A 65 -12.31 17.04 -0.88
N ALA A 66 -11.62 18.02 -1.45
CA ALA A 66 -12.23 19.31 -1.74
C ALA A 66 -13.53 19.08 -2.52
N PRO A 67 -14.64 19.79 -2.20
CA PRO A 67 -15.84 19.69 -3.00
C PRO A 67 -15.46 20.01 -4.45
N GLY A 68 -15.82 19.12 -5.37
CA GLY A 68 -15.58 19.31 -6.79
C GLY A 68 -16.13 20.66 -7.21
N LYS A 69 -15.32 21.44 -7.93
CA LYS A 69 -15.79 22.66 -8.60
C LYS A 69 -16.86 22.32 -9.62
#